data_AF-A0A537AU06-F1
#
_entry.id   AF-A0A537AU06-F1
#
_cell.length_a   1.000
_cell.length_b   1.000
_cell.length_c   1.000
_cell.angle_alpha   90.00
_cell.angle_beta   90.00
_cell.angle_gamma   90.00
#
_symmetry.space_group_name_H-M   'P 1'
#
loop_
_entity.id
_entity.type
_entity.pdbx_description
1 polymer ?
#
loop_
_entity_poly.entity_id
_entity_poly.type
_entity_poly.pdbx_seq_one_letter_code
_entity_poly.pdbx_strand_id
1 'polypeptide(L)'
;YATTVASIFCIAQFFLFRPLSALALPLPVYGIAIAMAIFSTVLPVFVTSEALRRIGANQVALVGALGPVTTIFFGWIGLDETMTPVQLAGAALVLGGVMLVTLRPAR
;
A
#
# COMPACT_ATOMS: atom_id res chain seq x y z
N TYR A 1 -11.45 1.21 13.50
CA TYR A 1 -12.57 0.24 13.47
C TYR A 1 -12.49 -0.71 12.28
N ALA A 2 -12.45 -0.24 11.03
CA ALA A 2 -12.41 -1.11 9.84
C ALA A 2 -11.26 -2.14 9.87
N THR A 3 -10.04 -1.72 10.20
CA THR A 3 -8.87 -2.61 10.28
C THR A 3 -9.01 -3.69 11.36
N THR A 4 -9.51 -3.32 12.55
CA THR A 4 -9.76 -4.25 13.66
C THR A 4 -10.78 -5.32 13.27
N VAL A 5 -11.90 -4.92 12.64
CA VAL A 5 -12.94 -5.86 12.20
C VAL A 5 -12.38 -6.81 11.15
N ALA A 6 -11.66 -6.28 10.15
CA ALA A 6 -11.00 -7.10 9.13
C ALA A 6 -10.00 -8.11 9.75
N SER A 7 -9.19 -7.69 10.73
CA SER A 7 -8.26 -8.59 11.42
C SER A 7 -8.96 -9.73 12.14
N ILE A 8 -10.09 -9.46 12.81
CA ILE A 8 -10.89 -10.51 13.48
C ILE A 8 -11.38 -11.55 12.46
N PHE A 9 -11.93 -11.10 11.33
CA PHE A 9 -12.39 -12.01 10.28
C PHE A 9 -11.24 -12.82 9.67
N CYS A 10 -10.07 -12.21 9.40
CA CYS A 10 -8.90 -12.92 8.90
C CYS A 10 -8.41 -14.00 9.88
N ILE A 11 -8.37 -13.70 11.18
CA ILE A 11 -7.98 -14.65 12.22
C ILE A 11 -8.99 -15.81 12.28
N ALA A 12 -10.29 -15.50 12.30
CA ALA A 12 -11.34 -16.51 12.30
C ALA A 12 -11.27 -17.41 11.05
N GLN A 13 -11.07 -16.83 9.87
CA GLN A 13 -10.90 -17.54 8.60
C GLN A 13 -9.67 -18.46 8.64
N PHE A 14 -8.57 -18.05 9.28
CA PHE A 14 -7.41 -18.92 9.44
C PHE A 14 -7.76 -20.17 10.27
N PHE A 15 -8.39 -20.00 11.43
CA PHE A 15 -8.77 -21.14 12.27
C PHE A 15 -9.81 -22.07 11.62
N LEU A 16 -10.67 -21.53 10.74
CA LEU A 16 -11.70 -22.30 10.06
C LEU A 16 -11.15 -23.15 8.89
N PHE A 17 -10.12 -22.66 8.19
CA PHE A 17 -9.64 -23.27 6.93
C PHE A 17 -8.22 -23.82 6.99
N ARG A 18 -7.43 -23.53 8.03
CA ARG A 18 -6.03 -23.97 8.12
C ARG A 18 -5.76 -24.77 9.40
N PRO A 19 -5.00 -25.88 9.30
CA PRO A 19 -4.54 -26.61 10.48
C PRO A 19 -3.51 -25.77 11.25
N LEU A 20 -3.45 -25.92 12.58
CA LEU A 20 -2.51 -25.19 13.45
C LEU A 20 -1.03 -25.50 13.11
N SER A 21 -0.75 -26.63 12.46
CA SER A 21 0.57 -26.94 11.92
C SER A 21 1.05 -25.95 10.85
N ALA A 22 0.14 -25.19 10.23
CA ALA A 22 0.49 -24.09 9.33
C ALA A 22 1.13 -22.88 10.05
N LEU A 23 1.16 -22.86 11.39
CA LEU A 23 1.98 -21.94 12.19
C LEU A 23 3.37 -22.51 12.52
N ALA A 24 3.70 -23.73 12.10
CA ALA A 24 5.06 -24.25 12.27
C ALA A 24 5.99 -23.72 11.18
N LEU A 25 6.23 -22.40 11.17
CA LEU A 25 7.16 -21.77 10.24
C LEU A 25 8.55 -21.56 10.85
N PRO A 26 9.61 -21.55 10.03
CA PRO A 26 10.95 -21.18 10.49
C PRO A 26 10.94 -19.79 11.14
N LEU A 27 11.68 -19.64 12.24
CA LEU A 27 11.82 -18.39 13.00
C LEU A 27 12.15 -17.14 12.13
N PRO A 28 12.99 -17.23 11.08
CA PRO A 28 13.27 -16.09 10.20
C PRO A 28 12.02 -15.53 9.50
N VAL A 29 11.04 -16.37 9.17
CA VAL A 29 9.81 -15.92 8.49
C VAL A 29 8.96 -15.06 9.41
N TYR A 30 8.91 -15.38 10.70
CA TYR A 30 8.25 -14.53 11.70
C TYR A 30 8.92 -13.16 11.82
N GLY A 31 10.25 -13.11 11.77
CA GLY A 31 10.99 -11.84 11.77
C GLY A 31 10.61 -10.96 10.58
N ILE A 32 10.58 -11.53 9.37
CA ILE A 32 10.19 -10.81 8.15
C ILE A 32 8.72 -10.39 8.21
N ALA A 33 7.83 -11.27 8.68
CA ALA A 33 6.40 -10.97 8.82
C ALA A 33 6.14 -9.82 9.80
N ILE A 34 6.84 -9.79 10.94
CA ILE A 34 6.75 -8.68 11.91
C ILE A 34 7.28 -7.40 11.29
N ALA A 35 8.43 -7.46 10.60
CA ALA A 35 8.99 -6.30 9.92
C ALA A 35 7.99 -5.73 8.88
N MET A 36 7.43 -6.58 8.01
CA MET A 36 6.43 -6.16 7.03
C MET A 36 5.17 -5.60 7.70
N ALA A 37 4.68 -6.24 8.77
CA ALA A 37 3.52 -5.73 9.50
C ALA A 37 3.78 -4.31 10.02
N ILE A 38 4.93 -4.05 10.63
CA ILE A 38 5.24 -2.73 11.19
C ILE A 38 5.49 -1.70 10.08
N PHE A 39 6.40 -2.00 9.15
CA PHE A 39 6.85 -1.04 8.14
C PHE A 39 5.85 -0.82 7.01
N SER A 40 5.12 -1.86 6.59
CA SER A 40 4.19 -1.78 5.47
C SER A 40 2.73 -1.57 5.89
N THR A 41 2.38 -1.71 7.18
CA THR A 41 0.99 -1.49 7.64
C THR A 41 0.87 -0.50 8.79
N VAL A 42 1.49 -0.77 9.94
CA VAL A 42 1.28 0.04 11.16
C VAL A 42 1.75 1.47 10.93
N LEU A 43 3.01 1.64 10.55
CA LEU A 43 3.61 2.96 10.33
C LEU A 43 2.88 3.74 9.24
N PRO A 44 2.65 3.19 8.02
CA PRO A 44 1.90 3.88 6.99
C PRO A 44 0.50 4.31 7.43
N VAL A 45 -0.25 3.46 8.13
CA VAL A 45 -1.61 3.80 8.60
C VAL A 45 -1.59 5.00 9.54
N PHE A 46 -0.65 5.07 10.48
CA PHE A 46 -0.52 6.22 11.38
C PHE A 46 -0.09 7.49 10.62
N VAL A 47 0.91 7.39 9.75
CA VAL A 47 1.40 8.53 8.95
C VAL A 47 0.30 9.07 8.04
N THR A 48 -0.44 8.21 7.34
CA THR A 48 -1.56 8.61 6.49
C THR A 48 -2.69 9.23 7.30
N SER A 49 -3.00 8.69 8.49
CA SER A 49 -4.01 9.27 9.37
C SER A 49 -3.62 10.67 9.86
N GLU A 50 -2.35 10.87 10.23
CA GLU A 50 -1.82 12.18 10.60
C GLU A 50 -1.76 13.15 9.41
N ALA A 51 -1.33 12.68 8.24
CA ALA A 51 -1.36 13.47 7.01
C ALA A 51 -2.78 13.92 6.69
N LEU A 52 -3.77 13.03 6.85
CA LEU A 52 -5.17 13.35 6.62
C LEU A 52 -5.66 14.49 7.52
N ARG A 53 -5.23 14.49 8.79
CA ARG A 53 -5.55 15.57 9.75
C ARG A 53 -4.84 16.89 9.42
N ARG A 54 -3.66 16.85 8.80
CA ARG A 54 -2.80 18.03 8.54
C ARG A 54 -3.06 18.70 7.19
N ILE A 55 -3.18 17.92 6.11
CA ILE A 55 -3.27 18.42 4.73
C ILE A 55 -4.62 18.11 4.05
N GLY A 56 -5.49 17.35 4.72
CA GLY A 56 -6.84 17.04 4.24
C GLY A 56 -6.93 15.89 3.24
N ALA A 57 -8.14 15.36 3.06
CA ALA A 57 -8.42 14.16 2.27
C ALA A 57 -8.01 14.26 0.80
N ASN A 58 -8.24 15.41 0.17
CA ASN A 58 -7.94 15.59 -1.25
C ASN A 58 -6.43 15.49 -1.53
N GLN A 59 -5.60 16.14 -0.71
CA GLN A 59 -4.15 16.12 -0.89
C GLN A 59 -3.55 14.74 -0.58
N VAL A 60 -4.02 14.08 0.48
CA VAL A 60 -3.60 12.69 0.79
C VAL A 60 -3.98 11.73 -0.35
N ALA A 61 -5.17 11.88 -0.93
CA ALA A 61 -5.60 11.05 -2.06
C ALA A 61 -4.74 11.29 -3.31
N LEU A 62 -4.36 12.54 -3.60
CA LEU A 62 -3.47 12.87 -4.73
C LEU A 62 -2.08 12.28 -4.56
N VAL A 63 -1.50 12.37 -3.36
CA VAL A 63 -0.20 11.73 -3.06
C VAL A 63 -0.32 10.22 -3.14
N GLY A 64 -1.40 9.63 -2.63
CA GLY A 64 -1.68 8.20 -2.73
C GLY A 64 -1.82 7.70 -4.17
N ALA A 65 -2.38 8.52 -5.06
CA ALA A 65 -2.51 8.21 -6.48
C ALA A 65 -1.15 8.13 -7.19
N LEU A 66 -0.06 8.69 -6.65
CA LEU A 66 1.29 8.50 -7.17
C LEU A 66 1.88 7.11 -6.83
N GLY A 67 1.25 6.36 -5.91
CA GLY A 67 1.69 5.04 -5.46
C GLY A 67 2.02 4.04 -6.58
N PRO A 68 1.20 3.88 -7.63
CA PRO A 68 1.50 3.00 -8.77
C PRO A 68 2.78 3.40 -9.50
N VAL A 69 3.01 4.70 -9.71
CA VAL A 69 4.21 5.21 -10.40
C VAL A 69 5.46 4.94 -9.56
N THR A 70 5.38 5.21 -8.25
CA THR A 70 6.46 4.91 -7.31
C THR A 70 6.76 3.41 -7.24
N THR A 71 5.73 2.56 -7.28
CA THR A 71 5.88 1.10 -7.27
C THR A 71 6.58 0.60 -8.54
N ILE A 72 6.17 1.07 -9.72
CA ILE A 72 6.82 0.76 -11.00
C ILE A 72 8.28 1.18 -10.99
N PHE A 73 8.56 2.39 -10.48
CA PHE A 73 9.93 2.90 -10.36
C PHE A 73 10.80 2.01 -9.46
N PHE A 74 10.28 1.59 -8.31
CA PHE A 74 10.99 0.66 -7.42
C PHE A 74 11.15 -0.75 -8.02
N GLY A 75 10.18 -1.23 -8.79
CA GLY A 75 10.27 -2.49 -9.53
C GLY A 75 11.41 -2.47 -10.56
N TRP A 76 11.53 -1.38 -11.32
CA TRP A 76 12.60 -1.22 -12.30
C TRP A 76 14.00 -1.14 -11.66
N ILE A 77 14.18 -0.32 -10.62
CA ILE A 77 15.51 -0.10 -10.01
C ILE A 77 15.92 -1.21 -9.04
N GLY A 78 14.96 -1.83 -8.35
CA GLY A 78 15.22 -2.73 -7.22
C GLY A 78 14.95 -4.20 -7.49
N LEU A 79 14.04 -4.52 -8.42
CA LEU A 79 13.67 -5.91 -8.78
C LEU A 79 14.19 -6.31 -10.18
N ASP A 80 14.91 -5.42 -10.87
CA ASP A 80 15.42 -5.63 -12.24
C ASP A 80 14.31 -5.93 -13.26
N GLU A 81 13.10 -5.44 -13.00
CA GLU A 81 11.96 -5.63 -13.90
C GLU A 81 12.13 -4.77 -15.16
N THR A 82 11.88 -5.36 -16.34
CA THR A 82 11.93 -4.60 -17.59
C THR A 82 10.69 -3.70 -17.72
N MET A 83 10.94 -2.40 -17.86
CA MET A 83 9.88 -1.40 -17.99
C MET A 83 9.15 -1.59 -19.33
N THR A 84 7.92 -2.07 -19.28
CA THR A 84 7.11 -2.27 -20.49
C THR A 84 6.51 -0.94 -20.98
N PRO A 85 6.25 -0.79 -22.29
CA PRO A 85 5.55 0.38 -22.82
C PRO A 85 4.17 0.60 -22.18
N VAL A 86 3.51 -0.48 -21.76
CA VAL A 86 2.19 -0.44 -21.09
C VAL A 86 2.30 0.16 -19.68
N GLN A 87 3.34 -0.17 -18.92
CA GLN A 87 3.61 0.46 -17.62
C GLN A 87 3.87 1.96 -17.75
N LEU A 88 4.63 2.38 -18.78
CA LEU A 88 4.85 3.80 -19.07
C LEU A 88 3.55 4.52 -19.43
N ALA A 89 2.70 3.92 -20.26
CA ALA A 89 1.40 4.48 -20.59
C ALA A 89 0.50 4.61 -19.34
N GLY A 90 0.49 3.58 -18.48
CA GLY A 90 -0.21 3.63 -17.20
C GLY A 90 0.32 4.71 -16.26
N ALA A 91 1.65 4.85 -16.15
CA ALA A 91 2.28 5.89 -15.35
C ALA A 91 1.94 7.30 -15.86
N ALA A 92 1.99 7.51 -17.18
CA ALA A 92 1.60 8.77 -17.81
C ALA A 92 0.12 9.11 -17.54
N LEU A 93 -0.77 8.12 -17.61
CA LEU A 93 -2.19 8.29 -17.31
C LEU A 93 -2.41 8.70 -15.85
N VAL A 94 -1.74 8.05 -14.91
CA VAL A 94 -1.81 8.38 -13.48
C VAL A 94 -1.32 9.81 -13.21
N LEU A 95 -0.15 10.17 -13.74
CA LEU A 95 0.41 11.53 -13.60
C LEU A 95 -0.51 12.58 -14.23
N GLY A 96 -1.07 12.30 -15.40
CA GLY A 96 -2.06 13.16 -16.05
C GLY A 96 -3.31 13.37 -15.20
N GLY A 97 -3.84 12.29 -14.61
CA GLY A 97 -4.99 12.35 -13.70
C GLY A 97 -4.72 13.20 -12.46
N VAL A 98 -3.57 12.99 -11.80
CA VAL A 98 -3.15 13.77 -10.62
C VAL A 98 -2.97 15.24 -10.99
N MET A 99 -2.33 15.54 -12.12
CA MET A 99 -2.11 16.90 -12.60
C MET A 99 -3.43 17.61 -12.92
N LEU A 100 -4.40 16.93 -13.56
CA LEU A 100 -5.72 17.49 -13.86
C LEU A 100 -6.49 17.86 -12.59
N VAL A 101 -6.45 17.01 -11.56
CA VAL A 101 -7.13 17.29 -10.29
C VAL A 101 -6.41 18.37 -9.49
N THR A 102 -5.08 18.42 -9.55
CA THR A 102 -4.26 19.42 -8.83
C THR A 102 -4.38 20.80 -9.47
N LEU A 103 -4.46 20.88 -10.80
CA LEU A 103 -4.53 22.14 -11.54
C LEU A 103 -5.96 22.67 -11.69
N ARG A 104 -7.00 21.86 -11.49
CA ARG A 104 -8.37 22.37 -11.40
C ARG A 104 -8.51 23.13 -10.09
N PRO A 105 -8.67 24.46 -10.11
CA PRO A 105 -8.93 25.22 -8.90
C PRO A 105 -10.24 24.67 -8.32
N ALA A 106 -10.22 24.30 -7.04
CA ALA A 106 -11.44 24.00 -6.30
C ALA A 106 -12.35 25.23 -6.41
N ARG A 107 -13.36 25.15 -7.28
CA ARG A 107 -14.48 26.08 -7.30
C ARG A 107 -15.47 25.67 -6.21
#